data_AF-A0A8S3EDT0-F1
#
_entry.id   AF-A0A8S3EDT0-F1
#
_cell.length_a   1.000
_cell.length_b   1.000
_cell.length_c   1.000
_cell.angle_alpha   90.00
_cell.angle_beta   90.00
_cell.angle_gamma   90.00
#
_symmetry.space_group_name_H-M   'P 1'
#
loop_
_entity.id
_entity.type
_entity.pdbx_description
1 polymer ?
#
loop_
_entity_poly.entity_id
_entity_poly.type
_entity_poly.pdbx_seq_one_letter_code
_entity_poly.pdbx_strand_id
1 'polypeptide(L)'
;AESDRDLQKALPALKAAEEALNTLNRNNLTELKSFATPPAAILKVTASIQILMAQQGRVPRDRTWNAAKKTMGDVGQFLNSLLTYDKNHIPESSLKAVDEYLRDPDFNPDAIRRVSMAASGLCAWAINIVQYYRVYCEVEPKRLAAEQATEELRQTEEQFNATQAKLARLQAALQALKDQYEAAQNEKDECQRAADQTTYTINLANRLVGGLASEKERWTNTIQQFQILGKFLPGNVLITTAYLSYVGYFTKYYREELLYRRWMP
;
A
#
# COMPACT_ATOMS: atom_id res chain seq x y z
N ALA A 1 18.48 4.69 17.87
CA ALA A 1 18.31 5.25 19.25
C ALA A 1 19.11 4.49 20.30
N GLU A 2 18.88 3.18 20.49
CA GLU A 2 19.65 2.38 21.46
C GLU A 2 21.04 1.98 20.92
N SER A 3 21.12 1.59 19.64
CA SER A 3 22.37 1.34 18.91
C SER A 3 23.31 2.57 18.85
N ASP A 4 22.76 3.77 18.65
CA ASP A 4 23.55 5.01 18.66
C ASP A 4 24.10 5.33 20.04
N ARG A 5 23.35 5.00 21.10
CA ARG A 5 23.79 5.18 22.50
C ARG A 5 24.94 4.24 22.83
N ASP A 6 24.90 2.99 22.36
CA ASP A 6 25.98 2.04 22.62
C ASP A 6 27.25 2.39 21.83
N LEU A 7 27.13 2.89 20.60
CA LEU A 7 28.27 3.46 19.88
C LEU A 7 28.86 4.67 20.61
N GLN A 8 28.00 5.56 21.13
CA GLN A 8 28.43 6.72 21.91
C GLN A 8 29.18 6.33 23.19
N LYS A 9 28.89 5.17 23.79
CA LYS A 9 29.65 4.63 24.93
C LYS A 9 31.02 4.08 24.53
N ALA A 10 31.21 3.68 23.27
CA ALA A 10 32.48 3.18 22.76
C ALA A 10 33.43 4.30 22.26
N LEU A 11 32.90 5.46 21.88
CA LEU A 11 33.71 6.62 21.46
C LEU A 11 34.72 7.10 22.53
N PRO A 12 34.38 7.13 23.83
CA PRO A 12 35.34 7.39 24.90
C PRO A 12 36.50 6.39 24.96
N ALA A 13 36.23 5.09 24.75
CA ALA A 13 37.28 4.07 24.75
C ALA A 13 38.26 4.29 23.58
N LEU A 14 37.76 4.63 22.40
CA LEU A 14 38.60 4.98 21.25
C LEU A 14 39.47 6.21 21.55
N LYS A 15 38.88 7.28 22.10
CA LYS A 15 39.64 8.48 22.49
C LYS A 15 40.69 8.17 23.56
N ALA A 16 40.36 7.34 24.53
CA ALA A 16 41.30 6.90 25.56
C ALA A 16 42.46 6.07 24.98
N ALA A 17 42.22 5.29 23.91
CA ALA A 17 43.29 4.62 23.17
C ALA A 17 44.21 5.62 22.44
N GLU A 18 43.64 6.63 21.78
CA GLU A 18 44.40 7.69 21.10
C GLU A 18 45.20 8.54 22.09
N GLU A 19 44.62 8.88 23.24
CA GLU A 19 45.30 9.57 24.34
C GLU A 19 46.44 8.73 24.93
N ALA A 20 46.25 7.42 25.11
CA ALA A 20 47.29 6.51 25.55
C ALA A 20 48.48 6.49 24.56
N LEU A 21 48.23 6.58 23.25
CA LEU A 21 49.28 6.74 22.23
C LEU A 21 49.96 8.12 22.28
N ASN A 22 49.25 9.18 22.63
CA ASN A 22 49.85 10.51 22.78
C ASN A 22 50.77 10.62 24.01
N THR A 23 50.57 9.79 25.04
CA THR A 23 51.51 9.69 26.17
C THR A 23 52.83 8.97 25.81
N LEU A 24 52.88 8.31 24.64
CA LEU A 24 54.07 7.62 24.14
C LEU A 24 54.96 8.59 23.35
N ASN A 25 56.01 9.09 24.01
CA ASN A 25 57.08 9.82 23.34
C ASN A 25 58.15 8.86 22.76
N ARG A 26 58.79 9.24 21.64
CA ARG A 26 59.87 8.48 20.98
C ARG A 26 61.01 8.13 21.95
N ASN A 27 61.27 8.99 22.93
CA ASN A 27 62.26 8.76 23.98
C ASN A 27 61.86 7.59 24.90
N ASN A 28 60.60 7.55 25.35
CA ASN A 28 60.09 6.51 26.25
C ASN A 28 60.07 5.12 25.58
N LEU A 29 59.82 5.06 24.27
CA LEU A 29 59.88 3.82 23.48
C LEU A 29 61.33 3.37 23.22
N THR A 30 62.28 4.31 23.14
CA THR A 30 63.71 4.00 23.06
C THR A 30 64.22 3.42 24.37
N GLU A 31 63.74 3.94 25.51
CA GLU A 31 63.99 3.37 26.85
C GLU A 31 63.35 1.98 27.02
N LEU A 32 62.13 1.78 26.53
CA LEU A 32 61.51 0.45 26.53
C LEU A 32 62.35 -0.56 25.72
N LYS A 33 63.01 -0.13 24.64
CA LYS A 33 63.88 -0.99 23.83
C LYS A 33 65.24 -1.29 24.47
N SER A 34 65.73 -0.45 25.37
CA SER A 34 67.08 -0.60 25.96
C SER A 34 67.17 -1.66 27.06
N PHE A 35 66.04 -2.21 27.53
CA PHE A 35 66.04 -3.31 28.49
C PHE A 35 66.79 -4.56 27.97
N ALA A 36 67.79 -5.00 28.73
CA ALA A 36 68.53 -6.25 28.49
C ALA A 36 67.65 -7.47 28.79
N THR A 37 67.01 -7.48 29.97
CA THR A 37 66.04 -8.49 30.40
C THR A 37 64.77 -7.80 30.87
N PRO A 38 63.67 -7.83 30.08
CA PRO A 38 62.44 -7.15 30.44
C PRO A 38 61.70 -7.89 31.58
N PRO A 39 61.07 -7.16 32.52
CA PRO A 39 60.13 -7.72 33.48
C PRO A 39 58.96 -8.48 32.81
N ALA A 40 58.41 -9.47 33.51
CA ALA A 40 57.31 -10.31 33.00
C ALA A 40 56.09 -9.49 32.52
N ALA A 41 55.76 -8.39 33.20
CA ALA A 41 54.67 -7.51 32.80
C ALA A 41 54.91 -6.83 31.44
N ILE A 42 56.16 -6.41 31.14
CA ILE A 42 56.52 -5.81 29.85
C ILE A 42 56.51 -6.84 28.72
N LEU A 43 56.88 -8.10 29.00
CA LEU A 43 56.77 -9.20 28.05
C LEU A 43 55.30 -9.45 27.65
N LYS A 44 54.38 -9.44 28.62
CA LYS A 44 52.93 -9.60 28.36
C LYS A 44 52.38 -8.43 27.50
N VAL A 45 52.77 -7.19 27.79
CA VAL A 45 52.36 -6.00 27.01
C VAL A 45 52.90 -6.03 25.58
N THR A 46 54.16 -6.39 25.41
CA THR A 46 54.74 -6.44 24.06
C THR A 46 54.22 -7.63 23.25
N ALA A 47 53.95 -8.77 23.88
CA ALA A 47 53.30 -9.90 23.24
C ALA A 47 51.87 -9.57 22.78
N SER A 48 51.06 -8.91 23.62
CA SER A 48 49.68 -8.51 23.26
C SER A 48 49.63 -7.53 22.09
N ILE A 49 50.55 -6.57 22.02
CA ILE A 49 50.62 -5.66 20.86
C ILE A 49 51.09 -6.37 19.60
N GLN A 50 52.06 -7.29 19.71
CA GLN A 50 52.46 -8.10 18.56
C GLN A 50 51.32 -8.95 18.01
N ILE A 51 50.42 -9.43 18.88
CA ILE A 51 49.24 -10.20 18.48
C ILE A 51 48.19 -9.30 17.81
N LEU A 52 47.98 -8.08 18.33
CA LEU A 52 47.09 -7.09 17.71
C LEU A 52 47.62 -6.62 16.36
N MET A 53 48.93 -6.36 16.24
CA MET A 53 49.57 -5.94 14.99
C MET A 53 49.89 -7.08 14.01
N ALA A 54 49.57 -8.32 14.37
CA ALA A 54 49.80 -9.46 13.51
C ALA A 54 48.90 -9.38 12.27
N GLN A 55 49.52 -9.39 11.08
CA GLN A 55 48.77 -9.35 9.84
C GLN A 55 47.86 -10.58 9.70
N GLN A 56 46.57 -10.33 9.46
CA GLN A 56 45.54 -11.33 9.16
C GLN A 56 45.42 -12.47 10.19
N GLY A 57 45.57 -12.18 11.49
CA GLY A 57 45.25 -13.14 12.54
C GLY A 57 46.23 -14.30 12.67
N ARG A 58 47.39 -14.21 12.01
CA ARG A 58 48.53 -15.13 12.21
C ARG A 58 49.20 -14.80 13.53
N VAL A 59 48.67 -15.37 14.62
CA VAL A 59 49.25 -15.24 15.97
C VAL A 59 50.74 -15.59 15.91
N PRO A 60 51.64 -14.64 16.23
CA PRO A 60 53.07 -14.89 16.16
C PRO A 60 53.46 -16.05 17.09
N ARG A 61 54.14 -17.06 16.54
CA ARG A 61 54.70 -18.17 17.33
C ARG A 61 55.84 -17.71 18.23
N ASP A 62 56.60 -16.71 17.79
CA ASP A 62 57.67 -16.09 18.56
C ASP A 62 57.16 -14.86 19.33
N ARG A 63 56.76 -15.06 20.59
CA ARG A 63 56.38 -14.00 21.55
C ARG A 63 57.57 -13.53 22.39
N THR A 64 58.79 -13.70 21.87
CA THR A 64 60.01 -13.40 22.60
C THR A 64 60.33 -11.91 22.55
N TRP A 65 61.03 -11.41 23.57
CA TRP A 65 61.50 -10.01 23.61
C TRP A 65 62.27 -9.58 22.36
N ASN A 66 63.01 -10.50 21.74
CA ASN A 66 63.77 -10.24 20.52
C ASN A 66 62.85 -9.98 19.33
N ALA A 67 61.74 -10.71 19.22
CA ALA A 67 60.72 -10.43 18.22
C ALA A 67 60.07 -9.05 18.49
N ALA A 68 59.76 -8.75 19.76
CA ALA A 68 59.17 -7.47 20.16
C ALA A 68 60.07 -6.27 19.81
N LYS A 69 61.37 -6.40 20.08
CA LYS A 69 62.41 -5.42 19.70
C LYS A 69 62.50 -5.21 18.19
N LYS A 70 62.27 -6.25 17.38
CA LYS A 70 62.27 -6.17 15.92
C LYS A 70 61.05 -5.39 15.41
N THR A 71 59.87 -5.63 15.98
CA THR A 71 58.65 -4.83 15.70
C THR A 71 58.77 -3.38 16.16
N MET A 72 59.49 -3.11 17.25
CA MET A 72 59.85 -1.75 17.70
C MET A 72 61.16 -1.23 17.06
N GLY A 73 61.57 -1.81 15.92
CA GLY A 73 62.81 -1.49 15.22
C GLY A 73 62.88 -0.01 14.82
N ASP A 74 61.86 0.46 14.10
CA ASP A 74 61.60 1.85 13.79
C ASP A 74 60.43 2.35 14.66
N VAL A 75 60.78 3.13 15.70
CA VAL A 75 59.82 3.69 16.67
C VAL A 75 58.80 4.62 15.99
N GLY A 76 59.19 5.31 14.91
CA GLY A 76 58.29 6.21 14.18
C GLY A 76 57.23 5.45 13.38
N GLN A 77 57.64 4.41 12.66
CA GLN A 77 56.70 3.56 11.92
C GLN A 77 55.80 2.75 12.87
N PHE A 78 56.31 2.30 14.00
CA PHE A 78 55.54 1.57 15.01
C PHE A 78 54.39 2.42 15.56
N LEU A 79 54.67 3.67 15.98
CA LEU A 79 53.63 4.60 16.42
C LEU A 79 52.61 4.90 15.33
N ASN A 80 53.06 5.13 14.09
CA ASN A 80 52.16 5.39 12.96
C ASN A 80 51.25 4.18 12.65
N SER A 81 51.77 2.96 12.82
CA SER A 81 51.01 1.72 12.65
C SER A 81 49.95 1.53 13.74
N LEU A 82 50.20 1.99 14.96
CA LEU A 82 49.23 1.97 16.05
C LEU A 82 48.13 3.04 15.86
N LEU A 83 48.49 4.21 15.33
CA LEU A 83 47.55 5.30 14.99
C LEU A 83 46.65 4.94 13.80
N THR A 84 47.20 4.29 12.79
CA THR A 84 46.49 3.87 11.56
C THR A 84 45.90 2.47 11.68
N TYR A 85 45.88 1.89 12.88
CA TYR A 85 45.40 0.53 13.10
C TYR A 85 43.92 0.40 12.76
N ASP A 86 43.56 -0.68 12.05
CA ASP A 86 42.16 -0.97 11.71
C ASP A 86 41.42 -1.48 12.96
N LYS A 87 40.89 -0.53 13.71
CA LYS A 87 40.07 -0.74 14.91
C LYS A 87 38.70 -1.40 14.63
N ASN A 88 38.29 -1.52 13.37
CA ASN A 88 37.00 -2.06 12.96
C ASN A 88 37.08 -3.51 12.47
N HIS A 89 38.29 -4.03 12.19
CA HIS A 89 38.49 -5.42 11.75
C HIS A 89 39.63 -6.10 12.52
N ILE A 90 39.32 -6.62 13.71
CA ILE A 90 40.27 -7.40 14.52
C ILE A 90 39.95 -8.90 14.34
N PRO A 91 40.90 -9.72 13.83
CA PRO A 91 40.69 -11.16 13.69
C PRO A 91 40.35 -11.83 15.03
N GLU A 92 39.39 -12.76 15.02
CA GLU A 92 38.93 -13.46 16.23
C GLU A 92 40.06 -14.24 16.92
N SER A 93 41.02 -14.77 16.15
CA SER A 93 42.23 -15.43 16.65
C SER A 93 43.12 -14.49 17.47
N SER A 94 43.30 -13.26 17.01
CA SER A 94 44.07 -12.23 17.72
C SER A 94 43.34 -11.77 18.99
N LEU A 95 42.02 -11.63 18.93
CA LEU A 95 41.20 -11.29 20.11
C LEU A 95 41.28 -12.34 21.21
N LYS A 96 41.10 -13.62 20.87
CA LYS A 96 41.19 -14.71 21.87
C LYS A 96 42.56 -14.75 22.54
N ALA A 97 43.62 -14.57 21.77
CA ALA A 97 44.99 -14.58 22.29
C ALA A 97 45.32 -13.33 23.13
N VAL A 98 44.73 -12.16 22.84
CA VAL A 98 44.89 -10.94 23.65
C VAL A 98 44.01 -10.99 24.91
N ASP A 99 42.84 -11.60 24.84
CA ASP A 99 41.92 -11.76 25.98
C ASP A 99 42.54 -12.59 27.11
N GLU A 100 43.38 -13.57 26.77
CA GLU A 100 44.16 -14.34 27.75
C GLU A 100 45.09 -13.44 28.59
N TYR A 101 45.68 -12.41 27.97
CA TYR A 101 46.52 -11.43 28.67
C TYR A 101 45.69 -10.39 29.42
N LEU A 102 44.53 -9.98 28.88
CA LEU A 102 43.64 -8.99 29.51
C LEU A 102 42.96 -9.51 30.78
N ARG A 103 42.81 -10.84 30.93
CA ARG A 103 42.27 -11.49 32.14
C ARG A 103 43.29 -11.59 33.28
N ASP A 104 44.56 -11.36 32.99
CA ASP A 104 45.63 -11.44 33.97
C ASP A 104 45.65 -10.16 34.85
N PRO A 105 45.56 -10.27 36.19
CA PRO A 105 45.60 -9.11 37.09
C PRO A 105 46.87 -8.26 36.97
N ASP A 106 47.98 -8.84 36.48
CA ASP A 106 49.23 -8.13 36.24
C ASP A 106 49.18 -7.20 35.01
N PHE A 107 48.18 -7.36 34.14
CA PHE A 107 48.00 -6.59 32.92
C PHE A 107 47.24 -5.27 33.18
N ASN A 108 47.74 -4.48 34.13
CA ASN A 108 47.13 -3.21 34.54
C ASN A 108 48.04 -2.02 34.15
N PRO A 109 47.55 -1.05 33.36
CA PRO A 109 48.29 0.16 33.00
C PRO A 109 48.90 0.91 34.19
N ASP A 110 48.22 0.96 35.35
CA ASP A 110 48.70 1.68 36.53
C ASP A 110 49.85 0.95 37.26
N ALA A 111 49.79 -0.38 37.29
CA ALA A 111 50.86 -1.20 37.84
C ALA A 111 52.12 -1.15 36.95
N ILE A 112 51.91 -1.22 35.63
CA ILE A 112 52.98 -1.19 34.63
C ILE A 112 53.62 0.20 34.54
N ARG A 113 52.88 1.27 34.83
CA ARG A 113 53.39 2.65 34.84
C ARG A 113 54.57 2.85 35.79
N ARG A 114 54.60 2.11 36.91
CA ARG A 114 55.72 2.12 37.88
C ARG A 114 57.02 1.57 37.32
N VAL A 115 56.94 0.75 36.27
CA VAL A 115 58.07 0.07 35.63
C VAL A 115 58.46 0.75 34.32
N SER A 116 57.47 1.10 33.48
CA SER A 116 57.69 1.86 32.25
C SER A 116 56.43 2.60 31.83
N MET A 117 56.59 3.91 31.62
CA MET A 117 55.53 4.78 31.09
C MET A 117 55.12 4.37 29.66
N ALA A 118 56.07 3.92 28.83
CA ALA A 118 55.76 3.45 27.48
C ALA A 118 54.95 2.14 27.51
N ALA A 119 55.36 1.18 28.33
CA ALA A 119 54.60 -0.07 28.47
C ALA A 119 53.18 0.16 29.05
N SER A 120 53.00 1.19 29.89
CA SER A 120 51.68 1.56 30.41
C SER A 120 50.76 2.13 29.33
N GLY A 121 51.23 3.08 28.49
CA GLY A 121 50.44 3.61 27.38
C GLY A 121 50.08 2.54 26.34
N LEU A 122 51.02 1.63 26.07
CA LEU A 122 50.83 0.46 25.20
C LEU A 122 49.79 -0.54 25.75
N CYS A 123 49.80 -0.78 27.07
CA CYS A 123 48.81 -1.60 27.76
C CYS A 123 47.42 -0.96 27.70
N ALA A 124 47.33 0.34 28.02
CA ALA A 124 46.08 1.09 27.98
C ALA A 124 45.48 1.15 26.57
N TRP A 125 46.31 1.31 25.54
CA TRP A 125 45.88 1.27 24.14
C TRP A 125 45.25 -0.10 23.79
N ALA A 126 45.91 -1.20 24.14
CA ALA A 126 45.42 -2.55 23.84
C ALA A 126 44.06 -2.84 24.51
N ILE A 127 43.89 -2.45 25.78
CA ILE A 127 42.63 -2.61 26.52
C ILE A 127 41.50 -1.82 25.84
N ASN A 128 41.74 -0.55 25.54
CA ASN A 128 40.73 0.35 25.00
C ASN A 128 40.32 -0.01 23.56
N ILE A 129 41.26 -0.47 22.72
CA ILE A 129 40.96 -0.95 21.36
C ILE A 129 40.11 -2.22 21.38
N VAL A 130 40.42 -3.18 22.26
CA VAL A 130 39.62 -4.41 22.39
C VAL A 130 38.21 -4.09 22.90
N GLN A 131 38.06 -3.18 23.85
CA GLN A 131 36.75 -2.72 24.33
C GLN A 131 35.94 -2.03 23.22
N TYR A 132 36.56 -1.14 22.45
CA TYR A 132 35.92 -0.49 21.31
C TYR A 132 35.42 -1.52 20.28
N TYR A 133 36.27 -2.47 19.89
CA TYR A 133 35.92 -3.48 18.89
C TYR A 133 34.73 -4.36 19.32
N ARG A 134 34.66 -4.73 20.62
CA ARG A 134 33.52 -5.50 21.14
C ARG A 134 32.20 -4.77 20.98
N VAL A 135 32.16 -3.49 21.34
CA VAL A 135 30.94 -2.68 21.19
C VAL A 135 30.63 -2.43 19.72
N TYR A 136 31.65 -2.23 18.88
CA TYR A 136 31.48 -2.10 17.44
C TYR A 136 30.81 -3.33 16.82
N CYS A 137 31.26 -4.55 17.15
CA CYS A 137 30.65 -5.80 16.68
C CYS A 137 29.19 -5.98 17.11
N GLU A 138 28.79 -5.44 18.26
CA GLU A 138 27.39 -5.51 18.71
C GLU A 138 26.49 -4.46 18.03
N VAL A 139 27.05 -3.30 17.70
CA VAL A 139 26.27 -2.15 17.17
C VAL A 139 26.15 -2.17 15.66
N GLU A 140 27.20 -2.58 14.94
CA GLU A 140 27.22 -2.64 13.47
C GLU A 140 26.04 -3.45 12.87
N PRO A 141 25.77 -4.70 13.30
CA PRO A 141 24.66 -5.47 12.75
C PRO A 141 23.30 -4.85 13.12
N LYS A 142 23.17 -4.27 14.31
CA LYS A 142 21.94 -3.59 14.74
C LYS A 142 21.67 -2.34 13.91
N ARG A 143 22.72 -1.60 13.54
CA ARG A 143 22.59 -0.42 12.67
C ARG A 143 22.18 -0.84 11.27
N LEU A 144 22.82 -1.87 10.70
CA LEU A 144 22.48 -2.39 9.39
C LEU A 144 21.03 -2.91 9.34
N ALA A 145 20.61 -3.66 10.37
CA ALA A 145 19.25 -4.15 10.49
C ALA A 145 18.22 -3.01 10.66
N ALA A 146 18.56 -1.96 11.42
CA ALA A 146 17.69 -0.80 11.55
C ALA A 146 17.54 -0.02 10.24
N GLU A 147 18.64 0.15 9.49
CA GLU A 147 18.63 0.80 8.18
C GLU A 147 17.80 -0.01 7.17
N GLN A 148 17.99 -1.33 7.13
CA GLN A 148 17.18 -2.24 6.30
C GLN A 148 15.69 -2.17 6.65
N ALA A 149 15.34 -2.27 7.94
CA ALA A 149 13.95 -2.20 8.39
C ALA A 149 13.31 -0.83 8.09
N THR A 150 14.09 0.26 8.14
CA THR A 150 13.61 1.60 7.82
C THR A 150 13.34 1.75 6.32
N GLU A 151 14.21 1.20 5.47
CA GLU A 151 14.01 1.21 4.02
C GLU A 151 12.84 0.31 3.60
N GLU A 152 12.70 -0.87 4.21
CA GLU A 152 11.53 -1.75 4.01
C GLU A 152 10.22 -1.09 4.44
N LEU A 153 10.22 -0.38 5.57
CA LEU A 153 9.08 0.40 6.03
C LEU A 153 8.73 1.48 5.01
N ARG A 154 9.72 2.26 4.55
CA ARG A 154 9.53 3.33 3.56
C ARG A 154 8.91 2.80 2.27
N GLN A 155 9.43 1.68 1.75
CA GLN A 155 8.90 1.06 0.54
C GLN A 155 7.47 0.55 0.72
N THR A 156 7.17 -0.04 1.89
CA THR A 156 5.85 -0.55 2.21
C THR A 156 4.84 0.59 2.36
N GLU A 157 5.21 1.69 3.02
CA GLU A 157 4.38 2.88 3.14
C GLU A 157 4.09 3.53 1.78
N GLU A 158 5.08 3.60 0.89
CA GLU A 158 4.91 4.11 -0.47
C GLU A 158 3.93 3.25 -1.29
N GLN A 159 4.07 1.92 -1.22
CA GLN A 159 3.14 0.98 -1.87
C GLN A 159 1.73 1.05 -1.26
N PHE A 160 1.63 1.20 0.05
CA PHE A 160 0.37 1.34 0.76
C PHE A 160 -0.36 2.61 0.32
N ASN A 161 0.32 3.76 0.34
CA ASN A 161 -0.24 5.04 -0.09
C ASN A 161 -0.66 5.02 -1.56
N ALA A 162 0.16 4.42 -2.43
CA ALA A 162 -0.19 4.24 -3.84
C ALA A 162 -1.44 3.38 -4.03
N THR A 163 -1.59 2.31 -3.25
CA THR A 163 -2.75 1.42 -3.29
C THR A 163 -4.00 2.10 -2.73
N GLN A 164 -3.86 2.85 -1.64
CA GLN A 164 -4.95 3.63 -1.05
C GLN A 164 -5.45 4.72 -2.02
N ALA A 165 -4.54 5.41 -2.71
CA ALA A 165 -4.90 6.39 -3.74
C ALA A 165 -5.64 5.75 -4.92
N LYS A 166 -5.20 4.56 -5.38
CA LYS A 166 -5.92 3.79 -6.40
C LYS A 166 -7.32 3.40 -5.93
N LEU A 167 -7.46 2.94 -4.69
CA LEU A 167 -8.74 2.56 -4.11
C LEU A 167 -9.70 3.76 -4.03
N ALA A 168 -9.23 4.92 -3.56
CA ALA A 168 -10.02 6.14 -3.51
C ALA A 168 -10.49 6.58 -4.92
N ARG A 169 -9.60 6.50 -5.92
CA ARG A 169 -9.95 6.81 -7.32
C ARG A 169 -11.00 5.85 -7.87
N LEU A 170 -10.87 4.55 -7.61
CA LEU A 170 -11.84 3.55 -8.07
C LEU A 170 -13.19 3.72 -7.37
N GLN A 171 -13.20 4.03 -6.06
CA GLN A 171 -14.44 4.33 -5.33
C GLN A 171 -15.14 5.57 -5.90
N ALA A 172 -14.41 6.64 -6.17
CA ALA A 172 -14.97 7.85 -6.79
C ALA A 172 -15.54 7.57 -8.20
N ALA A 173 -14.81 6.81 -9.02
CA ALA A 173 -15.27 6.42 -10.35
C ALA A 173 -16.50 5.52 -10.29
N LEU A 174 -16.54 4.58 -9.34
CA LEU A 174 -17.68 3.69 -9.13
C LEU A 174 -18.91 4.46 -8.67
N GLN A 175 -18.74 5.44 -7.78
CA GLN A 175 -19.86 6.29 -7.36
C GLN A 175 -20.39 7.12 -8.51
N ALA A 176 -19.52 7.79 -9.27
CA ALA A 176 -19.93 8.56 -10.44
C ALA A 176 -20.66 7.70 -11.48
N LEU A 177 -20.20 6.46 -11.70
CA LEU A 177 -20.85 5.54 -12.63
C LEU A 177 -22.22 5.06 -12.11
N LYS A 178 -22.36 4.84 -10.80
CA LYS A 178 -23.65 4.53 -10.17
C LYS A 178 -24.64 5.68 -10.33
N ASP A 179 -24.20 6.91 -10.06
CA ASP A 179 -25.05 8.09 -10.18
C ASP A 179 -25.52 8.28 -11.64
N GLN A 180 -24.62 8.09 -12.61
CA GLN A 180 -24.97 8.11 -14.04
C GLN A 180 -25.93 6.98 -14.42
N TYR A 181 -25.73 5.78 -13.89
CA TYR A 181 -26.61 4.64 -14.12
C TYR A 181 -28.02 4.89 -13.58
N GLU A 182 -28.14 5.39 -12.34
CA GLU A 182 -29.43 5.71 -11.73
C GLU A 182 -30.15 6.83 -12.49
N ALA A 183 -29.44 7.86 -12.92
CA ALA A 183 -30.00 8.93 -13.75
C ALA A 183 -30.53 8.39 -15.09
N ALA A 184 -29.73 7.59 -15.80
CA ALA A 184 -30.13 6.98 -17.07
C ALA A 184 -31.30 6.01 -16.92
N GLN A 185 -31.34 5.26 -15.81
CA GLN A 185 -32.44 4.34 -15.51
C GLN A 185 -33.74 5.10 -15.23
N ASN A 186 -33.69 6.20 -14.48
CA ASN A 186 -34.86 7.07 -14.25
C ASN A 186 -35.37 7.70 -15.56
N GLU A 187 -34.48 8.21 -16.41
CA GLU A 187 -34.85 8.77 -17.71
C GLU A 187 -35.50 7.72 -18.62
N LYS A 188 -34.95 6.50 -18.65
CA LYS A 188 -35.55 5.36 -19.36
C LYS A 188 -36.96 5.06 -18.84
N ASP A 189 -37.15 5.00 -17.53
CA ASP A 189 -38.43 4.67 -16.91
C ASP A 189 -39.46 5.80 -17.11
N GLU A 190 -39.04 7.06 -17.18
CA GLU A 190 -39.89 8.19 -17.59
C GLU A 190 -40.30 8.11 -19.06
N CYS A 191 -39.35 7.86 -19.95
CA CYS A 191 -39.61 7.70 -21.37
C CYS A 191 -40.57 6.52 -21.63
N GLN A 192 -40.37 5.40 -20.93
CA GLN A 192 -41.25 4.24 -21.02
C GLN A 192 -42.67 4.57 -20.56
N ARG A 193 -42.83 5.26 -19.42
CA ARG A 193 -44.15 5.69 -18.93
C ARG A 193 -44.85 6.62 -19.93
N ALA A 194 -44.13 7.55 -20.55
CA ALA A 194 -44.69 8.43 -21.56
C ALA A 194 -45.12 7.67 -22.83
N ALA A 195 -44.31 6.69 -23.26
CA ALA A 195 -44.62 5.82 -24.39
C ALA A 195 -45.88 4.97 -24.11
N ASP A 196 -46.01 4.41 -22.90
CA ASP A 196 -47.15 3.61 -22.48
C ASP A 196 -48.44 4.46 -22.43
N GLN A 197 -48.36 5.69 -21.89
CA GLN A 197 -49.49 6.63 -21.88
C GLN A 197 -49.93 7.02 -23.29
N THR A 198 -48.98 7.28 -24.18
CA THR A 198 -49.26 7.61 -25.58
C THR A 198 -49.91 6.43 -26.29
N THR A 199 -49.39 5.22 -26.08
CA THR A 199 -49.94 3.98 -26.62
C THR A 199 -51.37 3.73 -26.13
N TYR A 200 -51.62 3.93 -24.84
CA TYR A 200 -52.97 3.85 -24.27
C TYR A 200 -53.92 4.86 -24.92
N THR A 201 -53.48 6.11 -25.08
CA THR A 201 -54.28 7.16 -25.70
C THR A 201 -54.59 6.86 -27.17
N ILE A 202 -53.60 6.35 -27.93
CA ILE A 202 -53.79 5.90 -29.31
C ILE A 202 -54.82 4.77 -29.39
N ASN A 203 -54.73 3.77 -28.49
CA ASN A 203 -55.68 2.68 -28.45
C ASN A 203 -57.11 3.16 -28.16
N LEU A 204 -57.28 4.11 -27.24
CA LEU A 204 -58.57 4.73 -26.96
C LEU A 204 -59.11 5.52 -28.16
N ALA A 205 -58.25 6.32 -28.80
CA ALA A 205 -58.61 7.07 -30.00
C ALA A 205 -59.05 6.15 -31.14
N ASN A 206 -58.32 5.06 -31.40
CA ASN A 206 -58.67 4.07 -32.42
C ASN A 206 -60.02 3.41 -32.13
N ARG A 207 -60.31 3.05 -30.86
CA ARG A 207 -61.61 2.51 -30.47
C ARG A 207 -62.74 3.52 -30.71
N LEU A 208 -62.52 4.79 -30.37
CA LEU A 208 -63.50 5.86 -30.57
C LEU A 208 -63.75 6.12 -32.06
N VAL A 209 -62.71 6.20 -32.88
CA VAL A 209 -62.82 6.35 -34.34
C VAL A 209 -63.56 5.17 -34.95
N GLY A 210 -63.23 3.95 -34.55
CA GLY A 210 -63.95 2.75 -35.01
C GLY A 210 -65.43 2.75 -34.62
N GLY A 211 -65.74 3.11 -33.37
CA GLY A 211 -67.13 3.25 -32.90
C GLY A 211 -67.91 4.34 -33.64
N LEU A 212 -67.30 5.52 -33.84
CA LEU A 212 -67.91 6.61 -34.59
C LEU A 212 -68.11 6.28 -36.08
N ALA A 213 -67.19 5.51 -36.68
CA ALA A 213 -67.34 5.05 -38.06
C ALA A 213 -68.56 4.12 -38.21
N SER A 214 -68.71 3.15 -37.32
CA SER A 214 -69.89 2.29 -37.25
C SER A 214 -71.18 3.08 -37.04
N GLU A 215 -71.16 4.09 -36.16
CA GLU A 215 -72.33 4.92 -35.87
C GLU A 215 -72.72 5.79 -37.07
N LYS A 216 -71.73 6.35 -37.78
CA LYS A 216 -71.92 7.08 -39.03
C LYS A 216 -72.62 6.21 -40.08
N GLU A 217 -72.17 4.97 -40.27
CA GLU A 217 -72.82 4.03 -41.19
C GLU A 217 -74.26 3.75 -40.77
N ARG A 218 -74.49 3.48 -39.48
CA ARG A 218 -75.84 3.26 -38.93
C ARG A 218 -76.76 4.45 -39.19
N TRP A 219 -76.34 5.67 -38.84
CA TRP A 219 -77.13 6.88 -39.05
C TRP A 219 -77.40 7.14 -40.53
N THR A 220 -76.41 6.92 -41.38
CA THR A 220 -76.58 7.06 -42.84
C THR A 220 -77.67 6.12 -43.35
N ASN A 221 -77.65 4.85 -42.93
CA ASN A 221 -78.67 3.86 -43.29
C ASN A 221 -80.05 4.25 -42.75
N THR A 222 -80.15 4.69 -41.49
CA THR A 222 -81.41 5.14 -40.88
C THR A 222 -81.99 6.36 -41.61
N ILE A 223 -81.15 7.33 -41.98
CA ILE A 223 -81.58 8.51 -42.76
C ILE A 223 -82.14 8.07 -44.11
N GLN A 224 -81.47 7.15 -44.83
CA GLN A 224 -81.97 6.61 -46.09
C GLN A 224 -83.33 5.90 -45.92
N GLN A 225 -83.48 5.09 -44.86
CA GLN A 225 -84.76 4.46 -44.55
C GLN A 225 -85.86 5.49 -44.26
N PHE A 226 -85.59 6.54 -43.48
CA PHE A 226 -86.56 7.59 -43.23
C PHE A 226 -86.93 8.40 -44.48
N GLN A 227 -85.99 8.63 -45.39
CA GLN A 227 -86.29 9.25 -46.69
C GLN A 227 -87.26 8.40 -47.51
N ILE A 228 -87.10 7.08 -47.49
CA ILE A 228 -88.01 6.14 -48.16
C ILE A 228 -89.39 6.14 -47.48
N LEU A 229 -89.43 6.00 -46.15
CA LEU A 229 -90.67 6.03 -45.38
C LEU A 229 -91.43 7.34 -45.56
N GLY A 230 -90.71 8.47 -45.61
CA GLY A 230 -91.29 9.79 -45.87
C GLY A 230 -92.01 9.88 -47.22
N LYS A 231 -91.48 9.22 -48.27
CA LYS A 231 -92.14 9.14 -49.59
C LYS A 231 -93.44 8.33 -49.55
N PHE A 232 -93.46 7.22 -48.80
CA PHE A 232 -94.64 6.35 -48.68
C PHE A 232 -95.67 6.83 -47.65
N LEU A 233 -95.30 7.77 -46.77
CA LEU A 233 -96.13 8.21 -45.64
C LEU A 233 -97.55 8.66 -46.05
N PRO A 234 -97.76 9.52 -47.06
CA PRO A 234 -99.10 9.95 -47.44
C PRO A 234 -100.00 8.79 -47.87
N GLY A 235 -99.45 7.84 -48.66
CA GLY A 235 -100.17 6.66 -49.11
C GLY A 235 -100.49 5.69 -47.96
N ASN A 236 -99.51 5.43 -47.10
CA ASN A 236 -99.69 4.59 -45.91
C ASN A 236 -100.77 5.16 -44.96
N VAL A 237 -100.74 6.47 -44.71
CA VAL A 237 -101.75 7.14 -43.89
C VAL A 237 -103.13 7.05 -44.54
N LEU A 238 -103.24 7.30 -45.85
CA LEU A 238 -104.51 7.21 -46.58
C LEU A 238 -105.12 5.80 -46.53
N ILE A 239 -104.33 4.76 -46.78
CA ILE A 239 -104.80 3.36 -46.73
C ILE A 239 -105.20 2.99 -45.30
N THR A 240 -104.40 3.41 -44.31
CA THR A 240 -104.69 3.12 -42.89
C THR A 240 -105.99 3.80 -42.43
N THR A 241 -106.20 5.07 -42.78
CA THR A 241 -107.43 5.79 -42.43
C THR A 241 -108.64 5.20 -43.16
N ALA A 242 -108.54 4.90 -44.46
CA ALA A 242 -109.61 4.25 -45.22
C ALA A 242 -109.97 2.87 -44.62
N TYR A 243 -108.97 2.08 -44.22
CA TYR A 243 -109.17 0.79 -43.56
C TYR A 243 -109.91 0.95 -42.23
N LEU A 244 -109.46 1.87 -41.36
CA LEU A 244 -110.10 2.11 -40.06
C LEU A 244 -111.52 2.66 -40.19
N SER A 245 -111.78 3.55 -41.15
CA SER A 245 -113.08 4.21 -41.32
C SER A 245 -114.15 3.31 -41.96
N TYR A 246 -113.79 2.50 -42.97
CA TYR A 246 -114.79 1.82 -43.81
C TYR A 246 -114.76 0.29 -43.71
N VAL A 247 -113.65 -0.32 -43.31
CA VAL A 247 -113.47 -1.78 -43.45
C VAL A 247 -113.95 -2.56 -42.23
N GLY A 248 -114.25 -1.88 -41.11
CA GLY A 248 -114.64 -2.48 -39.84
C GLY A 248 -115.89 -3.36 -39.88
N TYR A 249 -116.88 -3.05 -40.72
CA TYR A 249 -118.13 -3.83 -40.81
C TYR A 249 -118.00 -5.13 -41.62
N PHE A 250 -116.97 -5.26 -42.46
CA PHE A 250 -116.78 -6.42 -43.34
C PHE A 250 -116.14 -7.63 -42.63
N THR A 251 -116.35 -8.82 -43.17
CA THR A 251 -115.69 -10.06 -42.70
C THR A 251 -114.24 -10.12 -43.18
N LYS A 252 -113.38 -10.89 -42.48
CA LYS A 252 -111.93 -10.98 -42.74
C LYS A 252 -111.58 -11.13 -44.23
N TYR A 253 -112.28 -12.02 -44.93
CA TYR A 253 -112.08 -12.26 -46.37
C TYR A 253 -112.22 -10.98 -47.20
N TYR A 254 -113.32 -10.24 -47.02
CA TYR A 254 -113.55 -8.98 -47.73
C TYR A 254 -112.57 -7.88 -47.33
N ARG A 255 -112.10 -7.86 -46.06
CA ARG A 255 -111.07 -6.91 -45.60
C ARG A 255 -109.74 -7.14 -46.34
N GLU A 256 -109.32 -8.39 -46.45
CA GLU A 256 -108.09 -8.77 -47.15
C GLU A 256 -108.19 -8.51 -48.67
N GLU A 257 -109.35 -8.77 -49.27
CA GLU A 257 -109.58 -8.48 -50.69
C GLU A 257 -109.50 -6.97 -50.99
N LEU A 258 -110.17 -6.12 -50.20
CA LEU A 258 -110.12 -4.68 -50.37
C LEU A 258 -108.69 -4.14 -50.17
N LEU A 259 -108.02 -4.57 -49.10
CA LEU A 259 -106.71 -4.05 -48.72
C LEU A 259 -105.61 -4.48 -49.71
N TYR A 260 -105.50 -5.76 -50.03
CA TYR A 260 -104.37 -6.30 -50.80
C TYR A 260 -104.62 -6.44 -52.29
N ARG A 261 -105.88 -6.51 -52.75
CA ARG A 261 -106.19 -6.69 -54.19
C ARG A 261 -106.78 -5.47 -54.88
N ARG A 262 -107.32 -4.51 -54.12
CA ARG A 262 -108.01 -3.33 -54.68
C ARG A 262 -107.34 -2.00 -54.33
N TRP A 263 -106.85 -1.84 -53.11
CA TRP A 263 -106.38 -0.54 -52.60
C TRP A 263 -104.86 -0.37 -52.64
N MET A 264 -104.10 -1.43 -52.34
CA MET A 264 -102.65 -1.41 -52.58
C MET A 264 -102.37 -1.57 -54.08
N PRO A 265 -101.47 -0.73 -54.66
CA PRO A 265 -101.04 -0.84 -56.05
C PRO A 265 -100.13 -2.05 -56.29
#